data_AF-A0A1F8SX61-F1
#
_entry.id   AF-A0A1F8SX61-F1
#
_cell.length_a   1.000
_cell.length_b   1.000
_cell.length_c   1.000
_cell.angle_alpha   90.00
_cell.angle_beta   90.00
_cell.angle_gamma   90.00
#
_symmetry.space_group_name_H-M   'P 1'
#
loop_
_entity.id
_entity.type
_entity.pdbx_description
1 polymer ?
#
loop_
_entity_poly.entity_id
_entity_poly.type
_entity_poly.pdbx_seq_one_letter_code
_entity_poly.pdbx_strand_id
1 'polypeptide(L)'
;MIDVFTDPTSPGGCENKITGEKKTVQPWVIEKVQEGMRLAVLDGTLTKEFKNVTIAAAGKTGTAEYCDKYANEKNLCIPGSWPTHAWTVAYAPYDEPEIAVVAFVYNGGEGASVAAPIVRQVIEAYFDLKAADTAAVSP
;
A
#
# COMPACT_ATOMS: atom_id res chain seq x y z
N MET A 1 4.44 20.14 -1.00
CA MET A 1 4.74 20.33 -2.43
C MET A 1 4.98 18.98 -3.06
N ILE A 2 4.61 18.78 -4.32
CA ILE A 2 4.89 17.56 -5.09
C ILE A 2 5.75 17.90 -6.30
N ASP A 3 6.60 16.98 -6.72
CA ASP A 3 7.42 17.16 -7.93
C ASP A 3 6.55 17.07 -9.19
N VAL A 4 6.85 17.92 -10.16
CA VAL A 4 6.22 17.87 -11.48
C VAL A 4 7.04 16.98 -12.39
N PHE A 5 6.35 16.04 -13.03
CA PHE A 5 6.93 15.07 -13.95
C PHE A 5 6.64 15.47 -15.40
N THR A 6 7.59 15.17 -16.30
CA THR A 6 7.36 15.30 -17.74
C THR A 6 6.24 14.37 -18.19
N ASP A 7 5.45 14.80 -19.18
CA ASP A 7 4.50 13.91 -19.83
C ASP A 7 5.25 12.76 -20.53
N PRO A 8 4.74 11.51 -20.45
CA PRO A 8 5.35 10.39 -21.13
C PRO A 8 5.28 10.62 -22.64
N THR A 9 6.42 10.50 -23.31
CA THR A 9 6.54 10.70 -24.76
C THR A 9 5.96 9.55 -25.58
N SER A 10 5.55 8.45 -24.93
CA SER A 10 4.89 7.29 -25.54
C SER A 10 3.74 6.77 -24.68
N PRO A 11 2.63 6.30 -25.29
CA PRO A 11 1.57 5.61 -24.56
C PRO A 11 2.13 4.37 -23.85
N GLY A 12 2.05 4.34 -22.52
CA GLY A 12 2.61 3.26 -21.70
C GLY A 12 4.07 3.43 -21.26
N GLY A 13 4.70 4.56 -21.56
CA GLY A 13 6.05 4.86 -21.07
C GLY A 13 6.07 5.19 -19.57
N CYS A 14 6.91 4.50 -18.79
CA CYS A 14 7.18 4.83 -17.38
C CYS A 14 8.33 5.84 -17.20
N GLU A 15 8.77 6.50 -18.28
CA GLU A 15 9.98 7.33 -18.33
C GLU A 15 9.75 8.79 -17.95
N ASN A 16 8.83 9.04 -17.01
CA ASN A 16 8.56 10.38 -16.55
C ASN A 16 9.76 10.92 -15.75
N LYS A 17 10.39 11.99 -16.24
CA LYS A 17 11.53 12.63 -15.57
C LYS A 17 11.05 13.76 -14.67
N ILE A 18 11.73 13.95 -13.55
CA ILE A 18 11.49 15.10 -12.66
C ILE A 18 11.94 16.37 -13.40
N THR A 19 11.05 17.36 -13.49
CA THR A 19 11.30 18.63 -14.17
C THR A 19 12.11 19.63 -13.33
N GLY A 20 12.18 19.40 -12.02
CA GLY A 20 12.69 20.34 -11.03
C GLY A 20 11.65 21.38 -10.57
N GLU A 21 10.49 21.47 -11.23
CA GLU A 21 9.35 22.25 -10.78
C GLU A 21 8.61 21.53 -9.64
N LYS A 22 8.12 22.32 -8.68
CA LYS A 22 7.28 21.83 -7.59
C LYS A 22 5.93 22.51 -7.60
N LYS A 23 4.87 21.72 -7.42
CA LYS A 23 3.51 22.22 -7.22
C LYS A 23 3.14 22.19 -5.75
N THR A 24 2.59 23.29 -5.26
CA THR A 24 2.02 23.34 -3.92
C THR A 24 0.70 22.57 -3.92
N VAL A 25 0.60 21.60 -3.02
CA VAL A 25 -0.63 20.88 -2.73
C VAL A 25 -1.19 21.47 -1.44
N GLN A 26 -2.48 21.83 -1.47
CA GLN A 26 -3.16 22.37 -0.30
C GLN A 26 -3.28 21.28 0.77
N PRO A 27 -3.08 21.59 2.07
CA PRO A 27 -3.10 20.59 3.14
C PRO A 27 -4.36 19.70 3.15
N TRP A 28 -5.54 20.30 2.93
CA TRP A 28 -6.82 19.60 2.89
C TRP A 28 -6.88 18.47 1.85
N VAL A 29 -6.09 18.55 0.77
CA VAL A 29 -6.03 17.48 -0.25
C VAL A 29 -5.38 16.23 0.34
N ILE A 30 -4.32 16.40 1.12
CA ILE A 30 -3.65 15.28 1.80
C ILE A 30 -4.55 14.71 2.87
N GLU A 31 -5.24 15.56 3.65
CA GLU A 31 -6.23 15.13 4.64
C GLU A 31 -7.32 14.26 4.01
N LYS A 32 -7.84 14.64 2.84
CA LYS A 32 -8.85 13.85 2.12
C LYS A 32 -8.30 12.51 1.60
N VAL A 33 -7.04 12.45 1.19
CA VAL A 33 -6.39 11.18 0.82
C VAL A 33 -6.25 10.28 2.04
N GLN A 34 -5.81 10.83 3.17
CA GLN A 34 -5.68 10.09 4.42
C GLN A 34 -7.04 9.57 4.91
N GLU A 35 -8.09 10.41 4.85
CA GLU A 35 -9.46 10.00 5.15
C GLU A 35 -9.92 8.84 4.24
N GLY A 36 -9.66 8.91 2.93
CA GLY A 36 -9.98 7.82 2.01
C GLY A 36 -9.22 6.52 2.32
N MET A 37 -7.93 6.63 2.65
CA MET A 37 -7.11 5.48 3.08
C MET A 37 -7.60 4.89 4.40
N ARG A 38 -8.11 5.73 5.31
CA ARG A 38 -8.71 5.29 6.57
C ARG A 38 -10.03 4.57 6.31
N LEU A 39 -10.89 5.11 5.46
CA LEU A 39 -12.15 4.47 5.09
C LEU A 39 -11.93 3.12 4.39
N ALA A 40 -10.86 2.94 3.63
CA ALA A 40 -10.53 1.63 3.06
C ALA A 40 -10.27 0.54 4.12
N VAL A 41 -9.80 0.94 5.32
CA VAL A 41 -9.59 0.08 6.49
C VAL A 41 -10.85 -0.11 7.31
N LEU A 42 -11.68 0.93 7.47
CA LEU A 42 -12.88 0.86 8.29
C LEU A 42 -14.06 0.20 7.55
N ASP A 43 -14.30 0.60 6.31
CA ASP A 43 -15.47 0.22 5.51
C ASP A 43 -15.09 -0.01 4.03
N GLY A 44 -14.00 -0.74 3.80
CA GLY A 44 -13.48 -1.00 2.47
C GLY A 44 -12.79 -2.34 2.34
N THR A 45 -11.89 -2.43 1.36
CA THR A 45 -11.23 -3.70 1.00
C THR A 45 -10.32 -4.26 2.09
N LEU A 46 -9.91 -3.44 3.07
CA LEU A 46 -9.05 -3.86 4.18
C LEU A 46 -9.84 -4.20 5.46
N THR A 47 -11.15 -3.93 5.52
CA THR A 47 -11.96 -4.13 6.74
C THR A 47 -11.84 -5.52 7.32
N LYS A 48 -11.92 -6.56 6.49
CA LYS A 48 -11.85 -7.95 6.97
C LYS A 48 -10.52 -8.25 7.67
N GLU A 49 -9.43 -7.74 7.13
CA GLU A 49 -8.08 -8.00 7.64
C GLU A 49 -7.78 -7.17 8.89
N PHE A 50 -8.21 -5.91 8.93
CA PHE A 50 -7.88 -4.99 10.01
C PHE A 50 -8.93 -4.90 11.14
N LYS A 51 -10.07 -5.59 11.04
CA LYS A 51 -11.18 -5.49 12.02
C LYS A 51 -10.80 -5.71 13.49
N ASN A 52 -9.77 -6.53 13.75
CA ASN A 52 -9.35 -6.91 15.11
C ASN A 52 -8.04 -6.24 15.53
N VAL A 53 -7.53 -5.31 14.72
CA VAL A 53 -6.30 -4.57 14.99
C VAL A 53 -6.66 -3.36 15.84
N THR A 54 -6.04 -3.22 17.01
CA THR A 54 -6.29 -2.08 17.92
C THR A 54 -5.60 -0.80 17.44
N ILE A 55 -4.51 -0.94 16.69
CA ILE A 55 -3.77 0.17 16.11
C ILE A 55 -4.58 0.74 14.94
N ALA A 56 -4.93 2.01 15.08
CA ALA A 56 -5.64 2.79 14.09
C ALA A 56 -4.84 2.93 12.79
N ALA A 57 -4.95 2.00 11.82
CA ALA A 57 -4.25 2.07 10.53
C ALA A 57 -5.04 2.82 9.44
N ALA A 58 -4.36 3.22 8.37
CA ALA A 58 -4.94 3.66 7.11
C ALA A 58 -4.14 3.07 5.94
N GLY A 59 -4.80 2.64 4.88
CA GLY A 59 -4.13 1.90 3.81
C GLY A 59 -4.93 1.76 2.54
N LYS A 60 -4.36 1.05 1.57
CA LYS A 60 -5.01 0.75 0.30
C LYS A 60 -4.50 -0.55 -0.29
N THR A 61 -5.43 -1.34 -0.83
CA THR A 61 -5.12 -2.55 -1.61
C THR A 61 -4.84 -2.20 -3.07
N GLY A 62 -4.00 -3.01 -3.71
CA GLY A 62 -3.77 -3.02 -5.15
C GLY A 62 -3.74 -4.45 -5.69
N THR A 63 -4.24 -4.61 -6.91
CA THR A 63 -4.19 -5.85 -7.69
C THR A 63 -3.76 -5.44 -9.09
N ALA A 64 -2.62 -5.96 -9.56
CA ALA A 64 -2.07 -5.58 -10.85
C ALA A 64 -1.99 -6.79 -11.77
N GLU A 65 -2.80 -6.79 -12.83
CA GLU A 65 -2.72 -7.79 -13.89
C GLU A 65 -1.35 -7.71 -14.58
N TYR A 66 -0.80 -8.86 -14.94
CA TYR A 66 0.48 -8.92 -15.63
C TYR A 66 0.55 -10.11 -16.59
N CYS A 67 1.38 -9.96 -17.63
CA CYS A 67 1.82 -11.05 -18.47
C CYS A 67 3.30 -10.82 -18.82
N ASP A 68 4.18 -11.46 -18.09
CA ASP A 68 5.62 -11.45 -18.34
C ASP A 68 6.08 -12.79 -18.92
N LYS A 69 7.39 -12.92 -19.19
CA LYS A 69 7.97 -14.16 -19.71
C LYS A 69 7.71 -15.38 -18.81
N TYR A 70 7.71 -15.20 -17.49
CA TYR A 70 7.57 -16.29 -16.53
C TYR A 70 6.11 -16.78 -16.43
N ALA A 71 5.15 -15.86 -16.47
CA ALA A 71 3.73 -16.18 -16.57
C ALA A 71 3.41 -16.87 -17.90
N ASN A 72 4.01 -16.40 -19.00
CA ASN A 72 3.81 -16.98 -20.33
C ASN A 72 4.38 -18.41 -20.43
N GLU A 73 5.59 -18.65 -19.90
CA GLU A 73 6.19 -20.00 -19.82
C GLU A 73 5.32 -21.00 -19.03
N LYS A 74 4.48 -20.50 -18.11
CA LYS A 74 3.53 -21.28 -17.33
C LYS A 74 2.12 -21.33 -17.92
N ASN A 75 1.92 -20.80 -19.13
CA ASN A 75 0.62 -20.68 -19.80
C ASN A 75 -0.43 -19.92 -18.96
N LEU A 76 -0.01 -18.93 -18.16
CA LEU A 76 -0.92 -18.14 -17.33
C LEU A 76 -1.49 -16.91 -18.06
N CYS A 77 -0.87 -16.48 -19.16
CA CYS A 77 -1.26 -15.29 -19.91
C CYS A 77 -2.54 -15.49 -20.75
N ILE A 78 -3.69 -15.63 -20.08
CA ILE A 78 -5.00 -15.84 -20.72
C ILE A 78 -5.72 -14.49 -20.83
N PRO A 79 -5.98 -13.95 -22.03
CA PRO A 79 -6.68 -12.67 -22.19
C PRO A 79 -8.03 -12.65 -21.44
N GLY A 80 -8.25 -11.60 -20.65
CA GLY A 80 -9.43 -11.47 -19.78
C GLY A 80 -9.36 -12.25 -18.46
N SER A 81 -8.28 -12.98 -18.23
CA SER A 81 -8.01 -13.72 -16.99
C SER A 81 -6.50 -13.77 -16.71
N TRP A 82 -5.82 -12.63 -16.85
CA TRP A 82 -4.40 -12.54 -16.56
C TRP A 82 -4.13 -12.78 -15.06
N PRO A 83 -2.99 -13.38 -14.71
CA PRO A 83 -2.59 -13.50 -13.32
C PRO A 83 -2.36 -12.09 -12.76
N THR A 84 -2.42 -11.98 -11.42
CA THR A 84 -2.27 -10.69 -10.75
C THR A 84 -1.18 -10.73 -9.69
N HIS A 85 -0.51 -9.60 -9.53
CA HIS A 85 0.29 -9.30 -8.35
C HIS A 85 -0.59 -8.77 -7.23
N ALA A 86 -0.27 -9.14 -6.00
CA ALA A 86 -0.92 -8.61 -4.81
C ALA A 86 -0.09 -7.46 -4.21
N TRP A 87 -0.73 -6.32 -4.00
CA TRP A 87 -0.16 -5.15 -3.35
C TRP A 87 -1.02 -4.70 -2.18
N THR A 88 -0.39 -4.25 -1.10
CA THR A 88 -1.05 -3.45 -0.07
C THR A 88 -0.04 -2.49 0.52
N VAL A 89 -0.47 -1.25 0.73
CA VAL A 89 0.24 -0.25 1.54
C VAL A 89 -0.64 0.13 2.72
N ALA A 90 -0.05 0.25 3.90
CA ALA A 90 -0.71 0.89 5.03
C ALA A 90 0.31 1.62 5.90
N TYR A 91 -0.16 2.65 6.61
CA TYR A 91 0.59 3.33 7.66
C TYR A 91 -0.22 3.34 8.97
N ALA A 92 0.50 3.47 10.08
CA ALA A 92 -0.10 3.52 11.40
C ALA A 92 0.80 4.23 12.44
N PRO A 93 0.22 4.83 13.50
CA PRO A 93 -1.21 5.16 13.66
C PRO A 93 -1.71 6.17 12.61
N TYR A 94 -3.02 6.34 12.51
CA TYR A 94 -3.65 7.18 11.49
C TYR A 94 -3.40 8.67 11.73
N ASP A 95 -3.55 9.12 12.97
CA ASP A 95 -3.45 10.52 13.34
C ASP A 95 -2.00 10.99 13.51
N GLU A 96 -1.12 10.12 14.03
CA GLU A 96 0.31 10.40 14.23
C GLU A 96 1.19 9.28 13.64
N PRO A 97 1.33 9.18 12.30
CA PRO A 97 2.00 8.04 11.67
C PRO A 97 3.45 7.83 12.11
N GLU A 98 3.77 6.59 12.50
CA GLU A 98 5.12 6.19 12.93
C GLU A 98 5.79 5.22 11.94
N ILE A 99 4.98 4.37 11.29
CA ILE A 99 5.45 3.37 10.33
C ILE A 99 4.56 3.34 9.09
N ALA A 100 5.18 3.15 7.93
CA ALA A 100 4.52 2.82 6.67
C ALA A 100 5.10 1.51 6.11
N VAL A 101 4.22 0.61 5.69
CA VAL A 101 4.58 -0.72 5.19
C VAL A 101 3.96 -0.94 3.83
N VAL A 102 4.74 -1.44 2.88
CA VAL A 102 4.28 -1.87 1.57
C VAL A 102 4.64 -3.36 1.41
N ALA A 103 3.64 -4.18 1.08
CA ALA A 103 3.85 -5.57 0.69
C ALA A 103 3.53 -5.75 -0.80
N PHE A 104 4.44 -6.44 -1.48
CA PHE A 104 4.29 -6.90 -2.86
C PHE A 104 4.48 -8.41 -2.90
N VAL A 105 3.56 -9.11 -3.55
CA VAL A 105 3.68 -10.54 -3.81
C VAL A 105 3.51 -10.79 -5.31
N TYR A 106 4.60 -11.23 -5.93
CA TYR A 106 4.61 -11.67 -7.31
C TYR A 106 3.68 -12.87 -7.49
N ASN A 107 2.86 -12.85 -8.56
CA ASN A 107 1.77 -13.81 -8.77
C ASN A 107 0.90 -14.05 -7.52
N GLY A 108 0.70 -13.01 -6.71
CA GLY A 108 0.07 -13.10 -5.40
C GLY A 108 -1.46 -13.08 -5.40
N GLY A 109 -2.11 -12.88 -6.55
CA GLY A 109 -3.57 -12.77 -6.59
C GLY A 109 -4.05 -11.41 -6.06
N GLU A 110 -5.03 -11.43 -5.16
CA GLU A 110 -5.67 -10.21 -4.65
C GLU A 110 -4.88 -9.54 -3.52
N GLY A 111 -4.73 -8.21 -3.60
CA GLY A 111 -4.07 -7.42 -2.56
C GLY A 111 -4.66 -7.62 -1.17
N ALA A 112 -6.00 -7.67 -1.06
CA ALA A 112 -6.71 -7.81 0.22
C ALA A 112 -6.47 -9.16 0.90
N SER A 113 -6.42 -10.26 0.16
CA SER A 113 -6.32 -11.61 0.74
C SER A 113 -4.88 -12.05 0.99
N VAL A 114 -3.90 -11.49 0.28
CA VAL A 114 -2.50 -11.94 0.33
C VAL A 114 -1.56 -10.88 0.88
N ALA A 115 -1.57 -9.67 0.35
CA ALA A 115 -0.63 -8.63 0.78
C ALA A 115 -1.06 -7.94 2.09
N ALA A 116 -2.36 -7.73 2.31
CA ALA A 116 -2.85 -7.06 3.51
C ALA A 116 -2.56 -7.82 4.83
N PRO A 117 -2.69 -9.16 4.92
CA PRO A 117 -2.28 -9.89 6.11
C PRO A 117 -0.79 -9.73 6.45
N ILE A 118 0.08 -9.59 5.44
CA ILE A 118 1.52 -9.36 5.63
C ILE A 118 1.73 -7.98 6.23
N VAL A 119 1.12 -6.95 5.63
CA VAL A 119 1.19 -5.56 6.11
C VAL A 119 0.69 -5.45 7.56
N ARG A 120 -0.45 -6.08 7.88
CA ARG A 120 -1.03 -6.11 9.22
C ARG A 120 -0.06 -6.70 10.24
N GLN A 121 0.51 -7.87 9.95
CA GLN A 121 1.43 -8.56 10.86
C GLN A 121 2.69 -7.74 11.15
N VAL A 122 3.23 -7.04 10.15
CA VAL A 122 4.39 -6.16 10.34
C VAL A 122 4.03 -4.96 11.22
N ILE A 123 2.86 -4.36 11.02
CA ILE A 123 2.37 -3.25 11.85
C ILE A 123 2.18 -3.72 13.30
N GLU A 124 1.49 -4.84 13.53
CA GLU A 124 1.30 -5.41 14.87
C GLU A 124 2.64 -5.69 15.55
N ALA A 125 3.55 -6.38 14.86
CA ALA A 125 4.88 -6.68 15.40
C ALA A 125 5.67 -5.42 15.77
N TYR A 126 5.56 -4.35 14.98
CA TYR A 126 6.20 -3.08 15.30
C TYR A 126 5.72 -2.50 16.64
N PHE A 127 4.39 -2.47 16.87
CA PHE A 127 3.83 -1.94 18.11
C PHE A 127 4.00 -2.87 19.30
N ASP A 128 4.01 -4.19 19.09
CA ASP A 128 4.32 -5.17 20.13
C ASP A 128 5.76 -5.02 20.63
N LEU A 129 6.72 -4.88 19.71
CA LEU A 129 8.13 -4.65 20.06
C LEU A 129 8.31 -3.30 20.76
N LYS A 130 7.66 -2.24 20.28
CA LYS A 130 7.69 -0.92 20.93
C LYS A 130 7.14 -0.96 22.36
N ALA A 131 6.04 -1.70 22.58
CA ALA A 131 5.46 -1.89 23.90
C ALA A 131 6.42 -2.67 24.83
N ALA A 132 7.06 -3.72 24.32
CA ALA A 132 8.05 -4.49 25.06
C ALA A 132 9.27 -3.64 25.46
N ASP A 133 9.80 -2.83 24.55
CA ASP A 133 10.92 -1.92 24.83
C ASP A 133 10.54 -0.87 25.88
N THR A 134 9.33 -0.31 25.79
CA THR A 134 8.83 0.66 26.78
C THR A 134 8.69 0.05 28.18
N ALA A 135 8.23 -1.21 28.25
CA ALA A 135 8.13 -1.96 29.50
C ALA A 135 9.51 -2.32 30.09
N ALA A 136 10.50 -2.61 29.25
CA ALA A 136 11.86 -2.91 29.70
C ALA A 136 12.62 -1.69 30.26
N VAL A 137 12.24 -0.48 29.84
CA VAL A 137 12.86 0.79 30.26
C VAL A 137 12.17 1.41 31.49
N SER A 138 10.96 0.98 31.82
CA SER A 138 10.21 1.47 32.99
C SER A 138 10.54 0.63 34.24
N PRO A 139 11.17 1.20 35.29
CA PRO A 139 11.60 0.48 36.49
C PRO A 139 10.45 0.01 37.40
#